data_AF-A0A1H4RCI8-F1
#
_entry.id   AF-A0A1H4RCI8-F1
#
_cell.length_a   1.000
_cell.length_b   1.000
_cell.length_c   1.000
_cell.angle_alpha   90.00
_cell.angle_beta   90.00
_cell.angle_gamma   90.00
#
_symmetry.space_group_name_H-M   'P 1'
#
loop_
_entity.id
_entity.type
_entity.pdbx_description
1 polymer ?
#
loop_
_entity_poly.entity_id
_entity_poly.type
_entity_poly.pdbx_seq_one_letter_code
_entity_poly.pdbx_strand_id
1 'polypeptide(L)'
;MADGEQDFRKVTVDRSEGFGERLLGALLDRAHEMPPQLIAPLVAEEVGRIGGRDVSILLQDYDQLVLAPLPGMGLMVGEPERIDDTQAGRAFLSGTTVEQPQADDVRMFLPLLDGSDVVGVLAVTLSTVDDDDRRLLRRLAGLIADMLVTKNSYTDQFFRARRREPMTLAAEIQWSLLPPLTMVTPQVAVAGILEPAYDVAGDSFDYALNDNILHVAIIDAMGHGLDAAVLATVAIGAYRHARRADVGLAELYMFMDTAIDQQFGPDHFVTAQMMRLDIGTGHLQWVNAGHPAPLLIHDHRVVQALESPGTLPVGFGGAVPQISDQALSRGDRILFFTDGLIEEHRTGEEQFGEERMLEFVDRTGCVGEGVQEMVRSLSHTLMRERGGVTTDDATLFMVEWCGGTADRLVTL
;
A
#
# COMPACT_ATOMS: atom_id res chain seq x y z
N MET A 1 -24.91 29.84 62.15
CA MET A 1 -24.63 29.71 60.71
C MET A 1 -23.51 28.70 60.62
N ALA A 2 -23.85 27.46 60.30
CA ALA A 2 -22.91 26.35 60.29
C ALA A 2 -22.43 26.14 58.86
N ASP A 3 -21.10 26.12 58.70
CA ASP A 3 -20.40 25.82 57.47
C ASP A 3 -20.79 24.44 56.93
N GLY A 4 -21.29 24.42 55.69
CA GLY A 4 -21.46 23.21 54.91
C GLY A 4 -20.19 22.92 54.15
N GLU A 5 -19.31 22.13 54.74
CA GLU A 5 -18.13 21.58 54.08
C GLU A 5 -18.58 20.48 53.10
N GLN A 6 -18.51 20.78 51.80
CA GLN A 6 -18.81 19.81 50.74
C GLN A 6 -17.68 18.77 50.66
N ASP A 7 -18.01 17.55 51.03
CA ASP A 7 -17.16 16.36 50.98
C ASP A 7 -16.87 15.97 49.52
N PHE A 8 -15.72 16.40 49.00
CA PHE A 8 -15.19 15.92 47.72
C PHE A 8 -14.73 14.47 47.90
N ARG A 9 -15.62 13.51 47.62
CA ARG A 9 -15.25 12.09 47.45
C ARG A 9 -14.11 11.99 46.43
N LYS A 10 -12.90 11.71 46.91
CA LYS A 10 -11.78 11.26 46.08
C LYS A 10 -12.23 10.01 45.34
N VAL A 11 -12.43 10.13 44.03
CA VAL A 11 -12.58 8.97 43.15
C VAL A 11 -11.26 8.22 43.14
N THR A 12 -11.20 7.07 43.80
CA THR A 12 -10.06 6.16 43.70
C THR A 12 -10.11 5.53 42.32
N VAL A 13 -9.22 5.96 41.43
CA VAL A 13 -9.04 5.34 40.12
C VAL A 13 -8.30 4.02 40.34
N ASP A 14 -8.89 2.90 39.94
CA ASP A 14 -8.21 1.60 39.91
C ASP A 14 -7.10 1.66 38.86
N ARG A 15 -5.88 1.32 39.29
CA ARG A 15 -4.66 1.29 38.46
C ARG A 15 -4.08 -0.12 38.35
N SER A 16 -4.82 -1.14 38.76
CA SER A 16 -4.40 -2.52 38.61
C SER A 16 -4.55 -2.96 37.16
N GLU A 17 -3.52 -3.59 36.61
CA GLU A 17 -3.53 -4.00 35.22
C GLU A 17 -4.50 -5.17 34.98
N GLY A 18 -5.23 -5.13 33.88
CA GLY A 18 -5.97 -6.31 33.39
C GLY A 18 -5.04 -7.41 32.88
N PHE A 19 -5.58 -8.61 32.60
CA PHE A 19 -4.80 -9.67 31.93
C PHE A 19 -4.31 -9.22 30.55
N GLY A 20 -5.21 -8.65 29.72
CA GLY A 20 -4.84 -8.16 28.39
C GLY A 20 -3.86 -6.99 28.43
N GLU A 21 -3.95 -6.12 29.45
CA GLU A 21 -2.99 -5.02 29.64
C GLU A 21 -1.59 -5.54 29.97
N ARG A 22 -1.48 -6.53 30.88
CA ARG A 22 -0.21 -7.21 31.15
C ARG A 22 0.35 -7.90 29.90
N LEU A 23 -0.50 -8.58 29.14
CA LEU A 23 -0.09 -9.32 27.93
C LEU A 23 0.47 -8.36 26.87
N LEU A 24 -0.30 -7.33 26.52
CA LEU A 24 0.07 -6.36 25.50
C LEU A 24 1.23 -5.46 25.99
N GLY A 25 1.22 -5.07 27.26
CA GLY A 25 2.28 -4.28 27.89
C GLY A 25 3.61 -5.03 27.88
N ALA A 26 3.63 -6.31 28.27
CA ALA A 26 4.85 -7.12 28.21
C ALA A 26 5.39 -7.26 26.78
N LEU A 27 4.52 -7.38 25.79
CA LEU A 27 4.91 -7.44 24.38
C LEU A 27 5.50 -6.12 23.91
N LEU A 28 4.87 -4.99 24.25
CA LEU A 28 5.36 -3.64 23.95
C LEU A 28 6.72 -3.36 24.62
N ASP A 29 6.87 -3.68 25.91
CA ASP A 29 8.11 -3.48 26.64
C ASP A 29 9.26 -4.28 26.02
N ARG A 30 9.00 -5.54 25.67
CA ARG A 30 10.00 -6.41 25.01
C ARG A 30 10.30 -5.95 23.59
N ALA A 31 9.31 -5.47 22.83
CA ALA A 31 9.45 -5.16 21.41
C ALA A 31 10.57 -4.15 21.10
N HIS A 32 10.80 -3.17 21.98
CA HIS A 32 11.80 -2.13 21.79
C HIS A 32 13.21 -2.69 21.60
N GLU A 33 13.65 -3.57 22.50
CA GLU A 33 15.02 -4.14 22.50
C GLU A 33 15.10 -5.50 21.81
N MET A 34 13.97 -6.07 21.40
CA MET A 34 13.93 -7.43 20.86
C MET A 34 14.53 -7.51 19.45
N PRO A 35 15.45 -8.47 19.21
CA PRO A 35 15.91 -8.82 17.87
C PRO A 35 14.79 -9.43 17.00
N PRO A 36 14.76 -9.18 15.67
CA PRO A 36 13.66 -9.61 14.80
C PRO A 36 13.41 -11.13 14.80
N GLN A 37 14.45 -11.96 14.96
CA GLN A 37 14.32 -13.42 15.03
C GLN A 37 13.53 -13.94 16.24
N LEU A 38 13.30 -13.09 17.24
CA LEU A 38 12.51 -13.44 18.43
C LEU A 38 11.02 -13.09 18.29
N ILE A 39 10.58 -12.45 17.19
CA ILE A 39 9.15 -12.19 16.96
C ILE A 39 8.36 -13.49 16.92
N ALA A 40 8.78 -14.45 16.11
CA ALA A 40 8.11 -15.74 15.97
C ALA A 40 7.90 -16.49 17.31
N PRO A 41 8.94 -16.75 18.12
CA PRO A 41 8.76 -17.42 19.41
C PRO A 41 7.97 -16.59 20.42
N LEU A 42 8.09 -15.25 20.41
CA LEU A 42 7.29 -14.39 21.27
C LEU A 42 5.80 -14.51 20.92
N VAL A 43 5.45 -14.43 19.65
CA VAL A 43 4.05 -14.56 19.20
C VAL A 43 3.49 -15.93 19.56
N ALA A 44 4.24 -17.01 19.32
CA ALA A 44 3.82 -18.34 19.71
C ALA A 44 3.63 -18.48 21.23
N GLU A 45 4.51 -17.86 22.04
CA GLU A 45 4.40 -17.85 23.50
C GLU A 45 3.13 -17.10 23.98
N GLU A 46 2.90 -15.87 23.51
CA GLU A 46 1.78 -15.04 23.97
C GLU A 46 0.43 -15.59 23.47
N VAL A 47 0.37 -16.15 22.25
CA VAL A 47 -0.81 -16.87 21.77
C VAL A 47 -1.05 -18.17 22.57
N GLY A 48 0.01 -18.88 22.96
CA GLY A 48 -0.10 -20.05 23.82
C GLY A 48 -0.70 -19.75 25.19
N ARG A 49 -0.40 -18.57 25.76
CA ARG A 49 -0.95 -18.12 27.06
C ARG A 49 -2.46 -17.91 27.06
N ILE A 50 -3.05 -17.67 25.89
CA ILE A 50 -4.50 -17.56 25.70
C ILE A 50 -5.13 -18.85 25.17
N GLY A 51 -4.40 -19.97 25.21
CA GLY A 51 -4.88 -21.27 24.76
C GLY A 51 -4.86 -21.49 23.24
N GLY A 52 -4.23 -20.58 22.49
CA GLY A 52 -4.06 -20.72 21.05
C GLY A 52 -2.94 -21.71 20.68
N ARG A 53 -3.11 -22.38 19.54
CA ARG A 53 -2.14 -23.33 18.96
C ARG A 53 -2.07 -23.20 17.44
N ASP A 54 -1.17 -23.96 16.82
CA ASP A 54 -0.94 -24.02 15.37
C ASP A 54 -0.67 -22.63 14.75
N VAL A 55 0.05 -21.79 15.47
CA VAL A 55 0.23 -20.37 15.15
C VAL A 55 1.04 -20.21 13.88
N SER A 56 0.54 -19.44 12.90
CA SER A 56 1.27 -19.11 11.67
C SER A 56 1.21 -17.60 11.43
N ILE A 57 2.31 -17.02 10.98
CA ILE A 57 2.35 -15.66 10.44
C ILE A 57 2.56 -15.82 8.94
N LEU A 58 1.60 -15.37 8.14
CA LEU A 58 1.63 -15.46 6.68
C LEU A 58 1.83 -14.06 6.11
N LEU A 59 2.90 -13.83 5.34
CA LEU A 59 3.24 -12.52 4.77
C LEU A 59 2.95 -12.51 3.28
N GLN A 60 2.41 -11.40 2.76
CA GLN A 60 2.15 -11.25 1.32
C GLN A 60 3.46 -11.26 0.51
N ASP A 61 3.52 -11.98 -0.61
CA ASP A 61 4.63 -11.91 -1.56
C ASP A 61 4.62 -10.63 -2.42
N TYR A 62 5.64 -10.42 -3.25
CA TYR A 62 5.77 -9.17 -4.01
C TYR A 62 4.80 -9.06 -5.19
N ASP A 63 4.42 -10.18 -5.83
CA ASP A 63 3.36 -10.22 -6.86
C ASP A 63 1.95 -10.21 -6.24
N GLN A 64 1.85 -10.24 -4.91
CA GLN A 64 0.61 -10.33 -4.17
C GLN A 64 -0.19 -11.63 -4.45
N LEU A 65 0.38 -12.67 -5.05
CA LEU A 65 -0.36 -13.90 -5.39
C LEU A 65 -0.60 -14.82 -4.19
N VAL A 66 0.31 -14.82 -3.21
CA VAL A 66 0.32 -15.77 -2.11
C VAL A 66 0.65 -15.12 -0.76
N LEU A 67 0.20 -15.75 0.31
CA LEU A 67 0.63 -15.51 1.68
C LEU A 67 1.67 -16.58 2.05
N ALA A 68 2.92 -16.17 2.17
CA ALA A 68 4.06 -17.03 2.48
C ALA A 68 4.28 -17.13 4.00
N PRO A 69 4.42 -18.34 4.56
CA PRO A 69 4.62 -18.50 6.00
C PRO A 69 6.01 -18.02 6.44
N LEU A 70 6.04 -17.20 7.49
CA LEU A 70 7.25 -16.75 8.15
C LEU A 70 7.87 -17.93 8.94
N PRO A 71 9.12 -18.33 8.63
CA PRO A 71 9.79 -19.36 9.42
C PRO A 71 10.16 -18.83 10.80
N GLY A 72 10.00 -19.66 11.84
CA GLY A 72 10.44 -19.32 13.17
C GLY A 72 10.06 -20.35 14.22
N MET A 73 10.80 -20.37 15.33
CA MET A 73 10.53 -21.29 16.43
C MET A 73 9.12 -21.04 17.00
N GLY A 74 8.35 -22.10 17.18
CA GLY A 74 6.99 -22.05 17.73
C GLY A 74 5.89 -21.73 16.69
N LEU A 75 6.27 -21.32 15.47
CA LEU A 75 5.31 -21.16 14.37
C LEU A 75 5.15 -22.45 13.57
N MET A 76 3.93 -22.69 13.10
CA MET A 76 3.63 -23.69 12.09
C MET A 76 3.97 -23.12 10.71
N VAL A 77 4.90 -23.78 10.02
CA VAL A 77 5.37 -23.42 8.68
C VAL A 77 4.79 -24.41 7.68
N GLY A 78 3.81 -23.96 6.90
CA GLY A 78 3.18 -24.74 5.83
C GLY A 78 3.74 -24.40 4.44
N GLU A 79 2.99 -24.77 3.41
CA GLU A 79 3.19 -24.24 2.06
C GLU A 79 2.56 -22.83 1.95
N PRO A 80 3.04 -21.96 1.04
CA PRO A 80 2.37 -20.71 0.74
C PRO A 80 0.91 -20.92 0.34
N GLU A 81 0.02 -20.10 0.87
CA GLU A 81 -1.41 -20.14 0.57
C GLU A 81 -1.74 -19.08 -0.49
N ARG A 82 -2.61 -19.38 -1.45
CA ARG A 82 -3.08 -18.34 -2.40
C ARG A 82 -3.83 -17.24 -1.67
N ILE A 83 -3.66 -15.99 -2.10
CA ILE A 83 -4.51 -14.89 -1.61
C ILE A 83 -5.94 -15.05 -2.13
N ASP A 84 -6.11 -15.49 -3.37
CA ASP A 84 -7.45 -15.74 -3.90
C ASP A 84 -7.98 -17.09 -3.39
N ASP A 85 -9.29 -17.15 -3.15
CA ASP A 85 -10.05 -18.36 -2.80
C ASP A 85 -9.66 -19.09 -1.49
N THR A 86 -8.87 -18.46 -0.61
CA THR A 86 -8.52 -19.01 0.72
C THR A 86 -9.10 -18.20 1.87
N GLN A 87 -9.20 -18.80 3.05
CA GLN A 87 -9.70 -18.12 4.26
C GLN A 87 -8.74 -17.03 4.73
N ALA A 88 -7.43 -17.32 4.73
CA ALA A 88 -6.38 -16.36 5.01
C ALA A 88 -6.43 -15.20 3.99
N GLY A 89 -6.57 -15.53 2.71
CA GLY A 89 -6.75 -14.59 1.63
C GLY A 89 -7.95 -13.65 1.80
N ARG A 90 -9.12 -14.17 2.21
CA ARG A 90 -10.27 -13.32 2.53
C ARG A 90 -10.01 -12.38 3.71
N ALA A 91 -9.31 -12.85 4.75
CA ALA A 91 -8.92 -11.98 5.86
C ALA A 91 -7.96 -10.88 5.41
N PHE A 92 -7.03 -11.22 4.52
CA PHE A 92 -6.08 -10.30 3.91
C PHE A 92 -6.80 -9.21 3.08
N LEU A 93 -7.62 -9.61 2.10
CA LEU A 93 -8.26 -8.68 1.17
C LEU A 93 -9.32 -7.79 1.83
N SER A 94 -10.09 -8.34 2.79
CA SER A 94 -11.12 -7.57 3.48
C SER A 94 -10.61 -6.68 4.61
N GLY A 95 -9.37 -6.90 5.08
CA GLY A 95 -8.88 -6.28 6.30
C GLY A 95 -9.69 -6.64 7.56
N THR A 96 -10.46 -7.73 7.53
CA THR A 96 -11.29 -8.18 8.66
C THR A 96 -10.93 -9.60 9.12
N THR A 97 -11.17 -9.88 10.41
CA THR A 97 -10.96 -11.22 10.96
C THR A 97 -11.93 -12.22 10.36
N VAL A 98 -11.41 -13.37 9.92
CA VAL A 98 -12.21 -14.49 9.41
C VAL A 98 -12.12 -15.67 10.38
N GLU A 99 -13.27 -16.22 10.75
CA GLU A 99 -13.37 -17.41 11.60
C GLU A 99 -13.76 -18.61 10.74
N GLN A 100 -13.00 -19.70 10.85
CA GLN A 100 -13.30 -20.97 10.21
C GLN A 100 -13.58 -22.01 11.32
N PRO A 101 -14.86 -22.26 11.64
CA PRO A 101 -15.23 -23.34 12.56
C PRO A 101 -14.79 -24.70 12.01
N GLN A 102 -14.19 -25.51 12.87
CA GLN A 102 -13.85 -26.91 12.61
C GLN A 102 -14.66 -27.82 13.57
N ALA A 103 -14.38 -29.13 13.54
CA ALA A 103 -15.16 -30.09 14.33
C ALA A 103 -15.08 -29.85 15.85
N ASP A 104 -13.88 -29.54 16.36
CA ASP A 104 -13.60 -29.42 17.79
C ASP A 104 -12.90 -28.09 18.18
N ASP A 105 -12.69 -27.20 17.20
CA ASP A 105 -11.96 -25.95 17.37
C ASP A 105 -12.38 -24.89 16.33
N VAL A 106 -11.78 -23.70 16.43
CA VAL A 106 -11.97 -22.59 15.49
C VAL A 106 -10.59 -22.12 15.02
N ARG A 107 -10.40 -22.09 13.70
CA ARG A 107 -9.23 -21.45 13.06
C ARG A 107 -9.55 -19.99 12.78
N MET A 108 -8.83 -19.10 13.43
CA MET A 108 -8.93 -17.66 13.29
C MET A 108 -7.87 -17.15 12.31
N PHE A 109 -8.26 -16.29 11.38
CA PHE A 109 -7.37 -15.58 10.47
C PHE A 109 -7.52 -14.08 10.74
N LEU A 110 -6.47 -13.47 11.28
CA LEU A 110 -6.45 -12.08 11.72
C LEU A 110 -5.53 -11.28 10.79
N PRO A 111 -6.03 -10.25 10.10
CA PRO A 111 -5.18 -9.39 9.28
C PRO A 111 -4.15 -8.67 10.18
N LEU A 112 -2.92 -8.61 9.71
CA LEU A 112 -1.84 -7.85 10.33
C LEU A 112 -1.84 -6.46 9.68
N LEU A 113 -2.47 -5.51 10.36
CA LEU A 113 -2.65 -4.13 9.88
C LEU A 113 -1.59 -3.21 10.47
N ASP A 114 -0.78 -2.58 9.62
CA ASP A 114 0.05 -1.42 9.96
C ASP A 114 -0.61 -0.17 9.36
N GLY A 115 -1.24 0.64 10.19
CA GLY A 115 -2.19 1.65 9.74
C GLY A 115 -3.34 1.02 8.94
N SER A 116 -3.32 1.21 7.62
CA SER A 116 -4.32 0.68 6.69
C SER A 116 -3.73 -0.31 5.68
N ASP A 117 -2.42 -0.58 5.76
CA ASP A 117 -1.76 -1.58 4.93
C ASP A 117 -1.82 -2.95 5.62
N VAL A 118 -2.24 -3.97 4.87
CA VAL A 118 -2.29 -5.34 5.38
C VAL A 118 -0.98 -6.02 5.01
N VAL A 119 -0.07 -6.17 5.97
CA VAL A 119 1.25 -6.76 5.71
C VAL A 119 1.22 -8.29 5.64
N GLY A 120 0.14 -8.89 6.15
CA GLY A 120 -0.03 -10.34 6.23
C GLY A 120 -1.24 -10.76 7.06
N VAL A 121 -1.24 -12.02 7.48
CA VAL A 121 -2.30 -12.66 8.26
C VAL A 121 -1.68 -13.51 9.38
N LEU A 122 -2.14 -13.29 10.60
CA LEU A 122 -1.91 -14.20 11.73
C LEU A 122 -3.01 -15.27 11.74
N ALA A 123 -2.61 -16.54 11.71
CA ALA A 123 -3.52 -17.66 11.79
C ALA A 123 -3.32 -18.43 13.10
N VAL A 124 -4.39 -18.64 13.87
CA VAL A 124 -4.36 -19.27 15.21
C VAL A 124 -5.54 -20.21 15.37
N THR A 125 -5.35 -21.35 16.01
CA THR A 125 -6.43 -22.29 16.36
C THR A 125 -6.73 -22.21 17.86
N LEU A 126 -8.01 -22.07 18.22
CA LEU A 126 -8.50 -22.08 19.61
C LEU A 126 -9.63 -23.09 19.76
N SER A 127 -9.77 -23.74 20.92
CA SER A 127 -10.87 -24.68 21.17
C SER A 127 -12.25 -24.01 21.10
N THR A 128 -12.36 -22.78 21.59
CA THR A 128 -13.55 -21.94 21.54
C THR A 128 -13.12 -20.47 21.42
N VAL A 129 -13.98 -19.61 20.88
CA VAL A 129 -13.70 -18.18 20.71
C VAL A 129 -14.86 -17.35 21.22
N ASP A 130 -14.61 -16.55 22.26
CA ASP A 130 -15.54 -15.55 22.76
C ASP A 130 -15.18 -14.12 22.31
N ASP A 131 -15.95 -13.13 22.76
CA ASP A 131 -15.74 -11.74 22.37
C ASP A 131 -14.49 -11.10 22.97
N ASP A 132 -14.01 -11.60 24.12
CA ASP A 132 -12.76 -11.16 24.73
C ASP A 132 -11.57 -11.69 23.95
N ASP A 133 -11.61 -12.96 23.52
CA ASP A 133 -10.61 -13.56 22.62
C ASP A 133 -10.51 -12.75 21.32
N ARG A 134 -11.66 -12.44 20.68
CA ARG A 134 -11.71 -11.63 19.46
C ARG A 134 -11.10 -10.24 19.67
N ARG A 135 -11.39 -9.58 20.80
CA ARG A 135 -10.82 -8.26 21.10
C ARG A 135 -9.32 -8.33 21.34
N LEU A 136 -8.86 -9.32 22.10
CA LEU A 136 -7.46 -9.48 22.46
C LEU A 136 -6.61 -9.86 21.26
N LEU A 137 -7.03 -10.84 20.46
CA LEU A 137 -6.33 -11.28 19.27
C LEU A 137 -6.22 -10.17 18.22
N ARG A 138 -7.24 -9.33 18.04
CA ARG A 138 -7.17 -8.16 17.14
C ARG A 138 -6.10 -7.16 17.58
N ARG A 139 -6.01 -6.87 18.88
CA ARG A 139 -4.96 -5.98 19.42
C ARG A 139 -3.57 -6.60 19.27
N LEU A 140 -3.46 -7.91 19.55
CA LEU A 140 -2.23 -8.65 19.38
C LEU A 140 -1.78 -8.65 17.90
N ALA A 141 -2.69 -8.87 16.96
CA ALA A 141 -2.42 -8.80 15.52
C ALA A 141 -1.91 -7.42 15.09
N GLY A 142 -2.51 -6.34 15.59
CA GLY A 142 -2.02 -4.97 15.35
C GLY A 142 -0.59 -4.77 15.85
N LEU A 143 -0.30 -5.15 17.10
CA LEU A 143 1.07 -5.04 17.65
C LEU A 143 2.08 -5.89 16.89
N ILE A 144 1.68 -7.09 16.43
CA ILE A 144 2.54 -7.95 15.60
C ILE A 144 2.83 -7.28 14.26
N ALA A 145 1.83 -6.64 13.63
CA ALA A 145 2.02 -5.89 12.40
C ALA A 145 3.02 -4.75 12.59
N ASP A 146 2.83 -3.92 13.63
CA ASP A 146 3.74 -2.82 13.98
C ASP A 146 5.17 -3.33 14.18
N MET A 147 5.33 -4.47 14.87
CA MET A 147 6.63 -5.09 15.09
C MET A 147 7.26 -5.61 13.81
N LEU A 148 6.48 -6.24 12.92
CA LEU A 148 7.00 -6.71 11.63
C LEU A 148 7.48 -5.53 10.78
N VAL A 149 6.71 -4.46 10.68
CA VAL A 149 7.07 -3.27 9.90
C VAL A 149 8.27 -2.56 10.50
N THR A 150 8.23 -2.23 11.79
CA THR A 150 9.34 -1.50 12.45
C THR A 150 10.63 -2.31 12.47
N LYS A 151 10.55 -3.65 12.52
CA LYS A 151 11.73 -4.52 12.52
C LYS A 151 12.23 -4.90 11.13
N ASN A 152 11.44 -4.68 10.08
CA ASN A 152 11.79 -5.02 8.70
C ASN A 152 13.12 -4.36 8.26
N SER A 153 13.38 -3.12 8.68
CA SER A 153 14.63 -2.42 8.34
C SER A 153 15.90 -2.99 9.00
N TYR A 154 15.76 -3.91 9.95
CA TYR A 154 16.89 -4.52 10.68
C TYR A 154 17.13 -5.99 10.31
N THR A 155 16.33 -6.57 9.42
CA THR A 155 16.47 -7.98 9.02
C THR A 155 15.98 -8.25 7.61
N ASP A 156 16.71 -9.11 6.90
CA ASP A 156 16.25 -9.62 5.60
C ASP A 156 15.31 -10.83 5.75
N GLN A 157 15.02 -11.31 6.96
CA GLN A 157 14.21 -12.53 7.13
C GLN A 157 12.79 -12.38 6.57
N PHE A 158 12.16 -11.23 6.77
CA PHE A 158 10.80 -10.97 6.26
C PHE A 158 10.82 -10.83 4.74
N PHE A 159 11.80 -10.08 4.22
CA PHE A 159 12.06 -9.97 2.79
C PHE A 159 12.25 -11.35 2.14
N ARG A 160 13.09 -12.21 2.73
CA ARG A 160 13.37 -13.57 2.25
C ARG A 160 12.16 -14.50 2.35
N ALA A 161 11.31 -14.33 3.36
CA ALA A 161 10.08 -15.13 3.49
C ALA A 161 9.06 -14.78 2.39
N ARG A 162 8.93 -13.50 2.05
CA ARG A 162 8.04 -12.98 1.02
C ARG A 162 8.51 -13.31 -0.41
N ARG A 163 9.82 -13.32 -0.65
CA ARG A 163 10.42 -13.52 -1.98
C ARG A 163 10.16 -14.94 -2.50
N ARG A 164 9.36 -15.06 -3.56
CA ARG A 164 9.06 -16.34 -4.23
C ARG A 164 9.98 -16.62 -5.41
N GLU A 165 10.54 -15.57 -6.00
CA GLU A 165 11.41 -15.66 -7.17
C GLU A 165 12.67 -14.79 -7.02
N PRO A 166 13.73 -15.04 -7.82
CA PRO A 166 14.90 -14.17 -7.85
C PRO A 166 14.55 -12.77 -8.39
N MET A 167 14.43 -11.80 -7.49
CA MET A 167 14.45 -10.36 -7.78
C MET A 167 15.75 -9.87 -8.45
N THR A 168 15.64 -9.03 -9.46
CA THR A 168 16.79 -8.32 -10.07
C THR A 168 17.28 -7.18 -9.18
N LEU A 169 18.49 -6.68 -9.46
CA LEU A 169 19.00 -5.49 -8.76
C LEU A 169 18.12 -4.25 -9.02
N ALA A 170 17.58 -4.11 -10.23
CA ALA A 170 16.70 -3.01 -10.58
C ALA A 170 15.42 -3.06 -9.72
N ALA A 171 14.80 -4.23 -9.61
CA ALA A 171 13.62 -4.43 -8.77
C ALA A 171 13.93 -4.22 -7.28
N GLU A 172 15.09 -4.66 -6.78
CA GLU A 172 15.51 -4.38 -5.39
C GLU A 172 15.65 -2.87 -5.14
N ILE A 173 16.17 -2.10 -6.10
CA ILE A 173 16.20 -0.64 -6.02
C ILE A 173 14.77 -0.08 -6.00
N GLN A 174 13.91 -0.47 -6.95
CA GLN A 174 12.55 0.06 -7.03
C GLN A 174 11.73 -0.19 -5.76
N TRP A 175 11.73 -1.43 -5.25
CA TRP A 175 11.04 -1.77 -4.00
C TRP A 175 11.54 -0.98 -2.79
N SER A 176 12.80 -0.55 -2.79
CA SER A 176 13.35 0.30 -1.73
C SER A 176 12.91 1.77 -1.83
N LEU A 177 12.47 2.20 -3.02
CA LEU A 177 12.02 3.57 -3.26
C LEU A 177 10.56 3.79 -2.90
N LEU A 178 9.71 2.78 -3.10
CA LEU A 178 8.26 2.91 -3.00
C LEU A 178 7.79 3.31 -1.58
N PRO A 179 6.74 4.13 -1.46
CA PRO A 179 6.00 4.27 -0.21
C PRO A 179 5.22 2.98 0.10
N PRO A 180 4.55 2.86 1.27
CA PRO A 180 3.60 1.77 1.50
C PRO A 180 2.61 1.67 0.34
N LEU A 181 2.31 0.46 -0.14
CA LEU A 181 1.48 0.27 -1.33
C LEU A 181 0.04 0.73 -1.11
N THR A 182 -0.41 0.79 0.14
CA THR A 182 -1.77 1.19 0.51
C THR A 182 -1.74 2.22 1.63
N MET A 183 -2.61 3.22 1.56
CA MET A 183 -2.96 4.08 2.69
C MET A 183 -4.45 4.41 2.60
N VAL A 184 -5.19 4.18 3.68
CA VAL A 184 -6.61 4.53 3.79
C VAL A 184 -6.81 5.45 4.98
N THR A 185 -7.49 6.56 4.74
CA THR A 185 -7.96 7.50 5.75
C THR A 185 -9.47 7.74 5.54
N PRO A 186 -10.19 8.38 6.48
CA PRO A 186 -11.61 8.67 6.26
C PRO A 186 -11.90 9.52 5.01
N GLN A 187 -10.93 10.30 4.52
CA GLN A 187 -11.13 11.27 3.44
C GLN A 187 -10.52 10.85 2.11
N VAL A 188 -9.50 9.99 2.13
CA VAL A 188 -8.78 9.56 0.94
C VAL A 188 -8.21 8.16 1.12
N ALA A 189 -8.21 7.39 0.05
CA ALA A 189 -7.58 6.07 -0.02
C ALA A 189 -6.66 5.99 -1.24
N VAL A 190 -5.53 5.31 -1.10
CA VAL A 190 -4.60 5.04 -2.21
C VAL A 190 -4.18 3.59 -2.22
N ALA A 191 -3.94 3.05 -3.41
CA ALA A 191 -3.41 1.70 -3.60
C ALA A 191 -2.53 1.64 -4.85
N GLY A 192 -1.43 0.90 -4.78
CA GLY A 192 -0.52 0.69 -5.91
C GLY A 192 -0.09 -0.77 -6.08
N ILE A 193 0.26 -1.13 -7.30
CA ILE A 193 0.84 -2.42 -7.67
C ILE A 193 1.79 -2.23 -8.85
N LEU A 194 2.87 -3.00 -8.88
CA LEU A 194 3.86 -3.01 -9.94
C LEU A 194 4.00 -4.44 -10.44
N GLU A 195 3.99 -4.62 -11.75
CA GLU A 195 4.23 -5.87 -12.44
C GLU A 195 5.29 -5.64 -13.52
N PRO A 196 6.28 -6.54 -13.71
CA PRO A 196 6.54 -7.74 -12.94
C PRO A 196 7.25 -7.40 -11.61
N ALA A 197 6.77 -7.91 -10.47
CA ALA A 197 7.28 -7.44 -9.18
C ALA A 197 8.76 -7.79 -8.94
N TYR A 198 9.28 -8.85 -9.56
CA TYR A 198 10.66 -9.31 -9.39
C TYR A 198 11.65 -8.76 -10.43
N ASP A 199 11.16 -8.20 -11.54
CA ASP A 199 11.98 -7.72 -12.65
C ASP A 199 11.80 -6.22 -12.95
N VAL A 200 10.87 -5.53 -12.28
CA VAL A 200 10.58 -4.09 -12.46
C VAL A 200 11.83 -3.21 -12.39
N ALA A 201 11.92 -2.21 -13.25
CA ALA A 201 13.14 -1.43 -13.43
C ALA A 201 12.93 0.09 -13.53
N GLY A 202 12.03 0.59 -14.37
CA GLY A 202 11.83 2.00 -14.66
C GLY A 202 10.65 2.63 -13.94
N ASP A 203 9.61 1.84 -13.70
CA ASP A 203 8.38 2.32 -13.08
C ASP A 203 8.52 2.58 -11.58
N SER A 204 7.94 3.69 -11.13
CA SER A 204 7.83 4.03 -9.73
C SER A 204 6.65 4.95 -9.44
N PHE A 205 6.17 4.94 -8.20
CA PHE A 205 5.23 5.94 -7.72
C PHE A 205 5.62 6.42 -6.32
N ASP A 206 5.18 7.63 -5.96
CA ASP A 206 5.34 8.18 -4.62
C ASP A 206 4.10 8.95 -4.22
N TYR A 207 3.78 8.93 -2.92
CA TYR A 207 2.77 9.81 -2.37
C TYR A 207 3.13 10.25 -0.96
N ALA A 208 2.53 11.36 -0.53
CA ALA A 208 2.52 11.77 0.86
C ALA A 208 1.28 12.60 1.14
N LEU A 209 0.64 12.33 2.27
CA LEU A 209 -0.42 13.16 2.81
C LEU A 209 0.17 14.11 3.84
N ASN A 210 0.25 15.40 3.50
CA ASN A 210 0.72 16.46 4.39
C ASN A 210 -0.45 17.40 4.68
N ASP A 211 -0.89 17.46 5.93
CA ASP A 211 -2.12 18.16 6.32
C ASP A 211 -3.32 17.71 5.45
N ASN A 212 -3.88 18.63 4.65
CA ASN A 212 -4.99 18.35 3.74
C ASN A 212 -4.55 18.12 2.28
N ILE A 213 -3.26 18.08 1.99
CA ILE A 213 -2.76 17.92 0.62
C ILE A 213 -2.19 16.52 0.44
N LEU A 214 -2.86 15.71 -0.37
CA LEU A 214 -2.29 14.49 -0.90
C LEU A 214 -1.44 14.83 -2.12
N HIS A 215 -0.14 14.63 -2.01
CA HIS A 215 0.79 14.68 -3.14
C HIS A 215 0.90 13.29 -3.76
N VAL A 216 0.88 13.23 -5.09
CA VAL A 216 1.05 11.98 -5.85
C VAL A 216 2.04 12.21 -6.99
N ALA A 217 2.85 11.21 -7.29
CA ALA A 217 3.58 11.11 -8.53
C ALA A 217 3.60 9.67 -9.04
N ILE A 218 3.47 9.51 -10.35
CA ILE A 218 3.81 8.29 -11.08
C ILE A 218 4.90 8.66 -12.08
N ILE A 219 5.90 7.80 -12.20
CA ILE A 219 7.11 8.03 -12.98
C ILE A 219 7.43 6.75 -13.72
N ASP A 220 7.74 6.89 -15.00
CA ASP A 220 8.34 5.84 -15.81
C ASP A 220 9.65 6.38 -16.38
N ALA A 221 10.74 5.67 -16.07
CA ALA A 221 12.09 6.05 -16.44
C ALA A 221 12.53 5.36 -17.72
N MET A 222 12.97 6.17 -18.69
CA MET A 222 13.46 5.68 -19.97
C MET A 222 14.53 4.59 -19.82
N GLY A 223 14.43 3.57 -20.65
CA GLY A 223 15.42 2.51 -20.78
C GLY A 223 14.94 1.24 -20.10
N HIS A 224 15.87 0.41 -19.63
CA HIS A 224 15.52 -0.83 -18.93
C HIS A 224 16.60 -1.22 -17.91
N GLY A 225 16.23 -2.07 -16.96
CA GLY A 225 17.15 -2.62 -15.97
C GLY A 225 17.77 -1.56 -15.06
N LEU A 226 19.07 -1.69 -14.79
CA LEU A 226 19.73 -0.89 -13.76
C LEU A 226 19.76 0.61 -14.07
N ASP A 227 19.95 1.00 -15.34
CA ASP A 227 20.03 2.41 -15.73
C ASP A 227 18.70 3.12 -15.50
N ALA A 228 17.59 2.48 -15.87
CA ALA A 228 16.23 2.98 -15.61
C ALA A 228 15.96 3.10 -14.09
N ALA A 229 16.38 2.11 -13.30
CA ALA A 229 16.20 2.15 -11.84
C ALA A 229 16.97 3.29 -11.16
N VAL A 230 18.19 3.58 -11.63
CA VAL A 230 18.99 4.71 -11.12
C VAL A 230 18.37 6.04 -11.55
N LEU A 231 17.85 6.13 -12.77
CA LEU A 231 17.16 7.32 -13.27
C LEU A 231 15.87 7.60 -12.46
N ALA A 232 15.04 6.58 -12.24
CA ALA A 232 13.86 6.65 -11.38
C ALA A 232 14.21 7.07 -9.94
N THR A 233 15.32 6.54 -9.38
CA THR A 233 15.81 6.93 -8.04
C THR A 233 16.05 8.44 -7.94
N VAL A 234 16.72 9.02 -8.95
CA VAL A 234 16.99 10.46 -8.98
C VAL A 234 15.71 11.26 -9.17
N ALA A 235 14.80 10.81 -10.03
CA ALA A 235 13.51 11.47 -10.25
C ALA A 235 12.65 11.49 -8.97
N ILE A 236 12.49 10.35 -8.29
CA ILE A 236 11.77 10.24 -7.00
C ILE A 236 12.46 11.08 -5.93
N GLY A 237 13.79 11.08 -5.89
CA GLY A 237 14.57 11.93 -4.98
C GLY A 237 14.31 13.41 -5.20
N ALA A 238 14.34 13.87 -6.45
CA ALA A 238 14.06 15.27 -6.84
C ALA A 238 12.61 15.66 -6.55
N TYR A 239 11.65 14.78 -6.85
CA TYR A 239 10.24 14.94 -6.50
C TYR A 239 10.06 15.14 -5.00
N ARG A 240 10.61 14.24 -4.18
CA ARG A 240 10.54 14.31 -2.71
C ARG A 240 11.23 15.54 -2.17
N HIS A 241 12.36 15.95 -2.76
CA HIS A 241 13.08 17.17 -2.39
C HIS A 241 12.20 18.41 -2.62
N ALA A 242 11.66 18.57 -3.84
CA ALA A 242 10.78 19.68 -4.18
C ALA A 242 9.51 19.70 -3.31
N ARG A 243 8.87 18.54 -3.12
CA ARG A 243 7.71 18.41 -2.22
C ARG A 243 8.02 18.90 -0.81
N ARG A 244 9.17 18.50 -0.23
CA ARG A 244 9.58 18.89 1.13
C ARG A 244 10.03 20.35 1.23
N ALA A 245 10.39 20.97 0.11
CA ALA A 245 10.62 22.41 0.01
C ALA A 245 9.31 23.22 -0.12
N ASP A 246 8.15 22.55 -0.19
CA ASP A 246 6.81 23.15 -0.30
C ASP A 246 6.63 24.09 -1.51
N VAL A 247 7.32 23.79 -2.61
CA VAL A 247 7.22 24.55 -3.87
C VAL A 247 6.01 24.13 -4.69
N GLY A 248 5.48 24.95 -5.59
CA GLY A 248 4.31 24.58 -6.44
C GLY A 248 4.61 23.48 -7.48
N LEU A 249 3.58 22.91 -8.12
CA LEU A 249 3.73 21.85 -9.14
C LEU A 249 4.64 22.25 -10.32
N ALA A 250 4.52 23.50 -10.79
CA ALA A 250 5.33 23.97 -11.90
C ALA A 250 6.82 24.07 -11.54
N GLU A 251 7.11 24.54 -10.33
CA GLU A 251 8.48 24.63 -9.81
C GLU A 251 9.04 23.23 -9.51
N LEU A 252 8.20 22.33 -8.99
CA LEU A 252 8.54 20.92 -8.78
C LEU A 252 8.97 20.24 -10.09
N TYR A 253 8.22 20.44 -11.18
CA TYR A 253 8.63 19.95 -12.51
C TYR A 253 10.01 20.49 -12.89
N MET A 254 10.24 21.81 -12.76
CA MET A 254 11.53 22.42 -13.11
C MET A 254 12.69 21.88 -12.27
N PHE A 255 12.46 21.59 -10.98
CA PHE A 255 13.45 20.97 -10.11
C PHE A 255 13.81 19.56 -10.55
N MET A 256 12.80 18.74 -10.87
CA MET A 256 13.02 17.40 -11.39
C MET A 256 13.76 17.45 -12.72
N ASP A 257 13.32 18.30 -13.64
CA ASP A 257 13.90 18.45 -14.98
C ASP A 257 15.39 18.83 -14.90
N THR A 258 15.71 19.83 -14.08
CA THR A 258 17.09 20.26 -13.83
C THR A 258 17.93 19.15 -13.19
N ALA A 259 17.37 18.39 -12.24
CA ALA A 259 18.10 17.33 -11.56
C ALA A 259 18.46 16.17 -12.51
N ILE A 260 17.55 15.83 -13.42
CA ILE A 260 17.76 14.77 -14.41
C ILE A 260 18.80 15.21 -15.45
N ASP A 261 18.63 16.40 -16.04
CA ASP A 261 19.58 16.93 -17.03
C ASP A 261 21.00 17.04 -16.46
N GLN A 262 21.16 17.57 -15.24
CA GLN A 262 22.48 17.70 -14.62
C GLN A 262 23.15 16.36 -14.32
N GLN A 263 22.37 15.33 -13.98
CA GLN A 263 22.90 14.05 -13.56
C GLN A 263 23.18 13.10 -14.74
N PHE A 264 22.36 13.13 -15.79
CA PHE A 264 22.41 12.16 -16.89
C PHE A 264 22.62 12.79 -18.28
N GLY A 265 22.47 14.11 -18.41
CA GLY A 265 22.54 14.82 -19.68
C GLY A 265 21.23 14.77 -20.49
N PRO A 266 21.23 15.41 -21.68
CA PRO A 266 20.01 15.80 -22.38
C PRO A 266 19.26 14.65 -23.09
N ASP A 267 19.86 13.46 -23.15
CA ASP A 267 19.28 12.29 -23.82
C ASP A 267 18.51 11.37 -22.86
N HIS A 268 18.48 11.69 -21.57
CA HIS A 268 17.76 10.91 -20.56
C HIS A 268 16.55 11.69 -20.06
N PHE A 269 15.43 11.01 -19.97
CA PHE A 269 14.20 11.59 -19.46
C PHE A 269 13.39 10.59 -18.67
N VAL A 270 12.47 11.11 -17.87
CA VAL A 270 11.39 10.33 -17.28
C VAL A 270 10.06 10.90 -17.71
N THR A 271 9.13 10.03 -18.08
CA THR A 271 7.73 10.42 -18.19
C THR A 271 7.18 10.50 -16.76
N ALA A 272 6.37 11.50 -16.46
CA ALA A 272 5.85 11.65 -15.11
C ALA A 272 4.49 12.33 -15.07
N GLN A 273 3.66 11.96 -14.11
CA GLN A 273 2.57 12.80 -13.66
C GLN A 273 2.78 13.22 -12.22
N MET A 274 2.43 14.47 -11.91
CA MET A 274 2.55 15.01 -10.56
C MET A 274 1.24 15.68 -10.19
N MET A 275 0.68 15.31 -9.04
CA MET A 275 -0.62 15.81 -8.59
C MET A 275 -0.61 16.34 -7.15
N ARG A 276 -1.55 17.24 -6.88
CA ARG A 276 -1.96 17.68 -5.55
C ARG A 276 -3.48 17.59 -5.45
N LEU A 277 -3.96 16.88 -4.46
CA LEU A 277 -5.38 16.82 -4.11
C LEU A 277 -5.57 17.45 -2.74
N ASP A 278 -6.36 18.52 -2.67
CA ASP A 278 -6.92 18.99 -1.41
C ASP A 278 -8.03 18.03 -0.98
N ILE A 279 -7.76 17.20 0.03
CA ILE A 279 -8.70 16.17 0.51
C ILE A 279 -9.87 16.76 1.30
N GLY A 280 -9.79 18.03 1.69
CA GLY A 280 -10.88 18.77 2.35
C GLY A 280 -11.90 19.29 1.34
N THR A 281 -11.45 19.75 0.16
CA THR A 281 -12.34 20.34 -0.85
C THR A 281 -12.57 19.48 -2.09
N GLY A 282 -11.75 18.45 -2.31
CA GLY A 282 -11.73 17.66 -3.54
C GLY A 282 -11.10 18.40 -4.73
N HIS A 283 -10.33 19.46 -4.49
CA HIS A 283 -9.69 20.22 -5.56
C HIS A 283 -8.40 19.53 -6.00
N LEU A 284 -8.40 18.99 -7.21
CA LEU A 284 -7.28 18.33 -7.84
C LEU A 284 -6.52 19.32 -8.73
N GLN A 285 -5.20 19.30 -8.65
CA GLN A 285 -4.29 19.96 -9.57
C GLN A 285 -3.25 18.98 -10.08
N TRP A 286 -2.89 19.05 -11.36
CA TRP A 286 -1.87 18.17 -11.92
C TRP A 286 -1.05 18.79 -13.06
N VAL A 287 0.08 18.15 -13.30
CA VAL A 287 0.92 18.29 -14.50
C VAL A 287 1.18 16.89 -15.04
N ASN A 288 1.00 16.73 -16.34
CA ASN A 288 1.41 15.52 -17.05
C ASN A 288 2.60 15.85 -17.98
N ALA A 289 3.78 15.31 -17.66
CA ALA A 289 5.03 15.45 -18.38
C ALA A 289 5.28 14.20 -19.25
N GLY A 290 4.48 14.05 -20.31
CA GLY A 290 4.66 13.01 -21.32
C GLY A 290 4.27 11.59 -20.90
N HIS A 291 3.49 11.43 -19.84
CA HIS A 291 2.99 10.14 -19.34
C HIS A 291 1.56 9.88 -19.87
N PRO A 292 1.05 8.62 -19.92
CA PRO A 292 -0.35 8.35 -20.23
C PRO A 292 -1.32 9.16 -19.36
N ALA A 293 -2.43 9.67 -19.88
CA ALA A 293 -3.39 10.44 -19.08
C ALA A 293 -4.15 9.53 -18.10
N PRO A 294 -4.29 9.88 -16.82
CA PRO A 294 -4.97 9.03 -15.86
C PRO A 294 -6.48 9.10 -16.06
N LEU A 295 -7.17 8.03 -15.70
CA LEU A 295 -8.62 7.90 -15.89
C LEU A 295 -9.36 8.36 -14.64
N LEU A 296 -10.32 9.26 -14.81
CA LEU A 296 -11.30 9.60 -13.79
C LEU A 296 -12.45 8.60 -13.83
N ILE A 297 -12.70 7.94 -12.70
CA ILE A 297 -13.73 6.93 -12.51
C ILE A 297 -14.74 7.45 -11.50
N HIS A 298 -16.02 7.38 -11.84
CA HIS A 298 -17.14 7.71 -10.97
C HIS A 298 -18.17 6.59 -11.04
N ASP A 299 -18.72 6.17 -9.89
CA ASP A 299 -19.68 5.07 -9.81
C ASP A 299 -19.23 3.85 -10.64
N HIS A 300 -17.95 3.49 -10.50
CA HIS A 300 -17.34 2.32 -11.16
C HIS A 300 -17.30 2.40 -12.69
N ARG A 301 -17.40 3.60 -13.26
CA ARG A 301 -17.30 3.84 -14.71
C ARG A 301 -16.28 4.89 -15.03
N VAL A 302 -15.56 4.69 -16.13
CA VAL A 302 -14.66 5.73 -16.63
C VAL A 302 -15.48 6.89 -17.18
N VAL A 303 -15.26 8.07 -16.63
CA VAL A 303 -15.95 9.31 -17.02
C VAL A 303 -15.16 10.05 -18.11
N GLN A 304 -13.85 10.17 -17.91
CA GLN A 304 -12.93 10.85 -18.83
C GLN A 304 -11.47 10.53 -18.49
N ALA A 305 -10.57 10.76 -19.45
CA ALA A 305 -9.15 10.92 -19.17
C ALA A 305 -8.85 12.35 -18.69
N LEU A 306 -7.96 12.51 -17.71
CA LEU A 306 -7.54 13.81 -17.17
C LEU A 306 -6.41 14.42 -18.04
N GLU A 307 -6.79 14.86 -19.23
CA GLU A 307 -5.90 15.49 -20.19
C GLU A 307 -5.25 16.77 -19.65
N SER A 308 -4.02 17.05 -20.09
CA SER A 308 -3.25 18.23 -19.69
C SER A 308 -2.66 18.93 -20.90
N PRO A 309 -2.41 20.25 -20.85
CA PRO A 309 -1.58 20.92 -21.84
C PRO A 309 -0.22 20.22 -21.96
N GLY A 310 0.29 20.14 -23.20
CA GLY A 310 1.53 19.42 -23.50
C GLY A 310 2.73 19.97 -22.72
N THR A 311 3.30 19.13 -21.88
CA THR A 311 4.55 19.36 -21.15
C THR A 311 5.55 18.30 -21.57
N LEU A 312 6.80 18.69 -21.83
CA LEU A 312 7.84 17.73 -22.21
C LEU A 312 8.15 16.78 -21.04
N PRO A 313 8.54 15.52 -21.33
CA PRO A 313 9.13 14.64 -20.32
C PRO A 313 10.22 15.34 -19.52
N VAL A 314 10.32 14.97 -18.25
CA VAL A 314 11.26 15.55 -17.30
C VAL A 314 12.68 15.16 -17.69
N GLY A 315 13.57 16.15 -17.87
CA GLY A 315 14.97 15.97 -18.29
C GLY A 315 15.27 16.63 -19.63
N PHE A 316 14.24 17.03 -20.40
CA PHE A 316 14.42 17.66 -21.71
C PHE A 316 14.55 19.19 -21.69
N GLY A 317 14.54 19.84 -20.52
CA GLY A 317 14.67 21.30 -20.47
C GLY A 317 13.40 22.01 -20.91
N GLY A 318 12.23 21.46 -20.53
CA GLY A 318 10.93 21.99 -20.92
C GLY A 318 10.65 23.41 -20.41
N ALA A 319 9.68 24.07 -21.05
CA ALA A 319 9.14 25.31 -20.51
C ALA A 319 8.38 25.05 -19.20
N VAL A 320 8.16 26.10 -18.40
CA VAL A 320 7.34 26.02 -17.19
C VAL A 320 5.94 25.46 -17.55
N PRO A 321 5.49 24.37 -16.92
CA PRO A 321 4.26 23.71 -17.32
C PRO A 321 3.04 24.52 -16.91
N GLN A 322 1.96 24.37 -17.69
CA GLN A 322 0.65 24.85 -17.29
C GLN A 322 0.02 23.84 -16.32
N ILE A 323 -0.51 24.35 -15.20
CA ILE A 323 -1.21 23.52 -14.22
C ILE A 323 -2.64 23.31 -14.69
N SER A 324 -3.07 22.05 -14.74
CA SER A 324 -4.47 21.67 -14.92
C SER A 324 -5.15 21.52 -13.56
N ASP A 325 -6.44 21.80 -13.49
CA ASP A 325 -7.23 21.67 -12.26
C ASP A 325 -8.64 21.15 -12.53
N GLN A 326 -9.21 20.47 -11.52
CA GLN A 326 -10.57 19.95 -11.54
C GLN A 326 -11.10 19.77 -10.12
N ALA A 327 -12.40 20.03 -9.92
CA ALA A 327 -13.11 19.63 -8.72
C ALA A 327 -13.59 18.17 -8.84
N LEU A 328 -13.21 17.33 -7.89
CA LEU A 328 -13.71 15.97 -7.76
C LEU A 328 -15.06 15.95 -7.06
N SER A 329 -15.83 14.90 -7.35
CA SER A 329 -17.00 14.50 -6.59
C SER A 329 -16.64 13.41 -5.58
N ARG A 330 -17.39 13.35 -4.49
CA ARG A 330 -17.17 12.33 -3.46
C ARG A 330 -17.30 10.93 -4.06
N GLY A 331 -16.32 10.07 -3.82
CA GLY A 331 -16.25 8.72 -4.37
C GLY A 331 -15.54 8.65 -5.73
N ASP A 332 -15.10 9.80 -6.29
CA ASP A 332 -14.28 9.81 -7.49
C ASP A 332 -12.96 9.07 -7.24
N ARG A 333 -12.59 8.24 -8.22
CA ARG A 333 -11.32 7.52 -8.25
C ARG A 333 -10.50 8.00 -9.44
N ILE A 334 -9.20 8.14 -9.26
CA ILE A 334 -8.24 8.44 -10.33
C ILE A 334 -7.36 7.21 -10.48
N LEU A 335 -7.38 6.60 -11.65
CA LEU A 335 -6.55 5.47 -12.02
C LEU A 335 -5.38 5.94 -12.88
N PHE A 336 -4.18 5.77 -12.34
CA PHE A 336 -2.91 5.99 -13.00
C PHE A 336 -2.38 4.67 -13.52
N PHE A 337 -1.72 4.70 -14.67
CA PHE A 337 -1.12 3.54 -15.29
C PHE A 337 0.06 3.96 -16.17
N THR A 338 1.01 3.05 -16.33
CA THR A 338 2.15 3.20 -17.26
C THR A 338 1.86 2.57 -18.61
N ASP A 339 2.66 2.91 -19.61
CA ASP A 339 2.47 2.49 -21.00
C ASP A 339 2.65 0.98 -21.20
N GLY A 340 3.51 0.32 -20.42
CA GLY A 340 3.61 -1.14 -20.40
C GLY A 340 2.29 -1.85 -20.05
N LEU A 341 1.28 -1.15 -19.53
CA LEU A 341 -0.07 -1.71 -19.41
C LEU A 341 -0.82 -1.79 -20.76
N ILE A 342 -0.67 -0.79 -21.62
CA ILE A 342 -1.44 -0.61 -22.86
C ILE A 342 -0.68 -1.06 -24.12
N GLU A 343 0.66 -0.98 -24.11
CA GLU A 343 1.53 -1.29 -25.26
C GLU A 343 1.88 -2.77 -25.36
N GLU A 344 1.72 -3.54 -24.27
CA GLU A 344 1.98 -4.99 -24.23
C GLU A 344 1.12 -5.78 -25.23
N HIS A 345 1.78 -6.60 -26.05
CA HIS A 345 1.13 -7.54 -26.96
C HIS A 345 2.00 -8.77 -27.24
N ARG A 346 1.35 -9.90 -27.56
CA ARG A 346 2.07 -11.04 -28.14
C ARG A 346 2.56 -10.68 -29.54
N THR A 347 3.69 -11.25 -29.96
CA THR A 347 4.23 -11.03 -31.31
C THR A 347 3.21 -11.43 -32.37
N GLY A 348 2.65 -10.46 -33.10
CA GLY A 348 1.66 -10.67 -34.17
C GLY A 348 0.19 -10.48 -33.76
N GLU A 349 -0.09 -10.09 -32.51
CA GLU A 349 -1.42 -9.66 -32.05
C GLU A 349 -1.50 -8.12 -31.96
N GLU A 350 -2.72 -7.57 -31.98
CA GLU A 350 -2.93 -6.14 -31.72
C GLU A 350 -2.61 -5.80 -30.26
N GLN A 351 -2.12 -4.58 -30.02
CA GLN A 351 -1.96 -4.00 -28.67
C GLN A 351 -3.22 -4.23 -27.83
N PHE A 352 -3.03 -4.49 -26.53
CA PHE A 352 -4.18 -4.59 -25.61
C PHE A 352 -5.05 -3.35 -25.73
N GLY A 353 -4.42 -2.17 -25.79
CA GLY A 353 -5.04 -0.90 -26.14
C GLY A 353 -5.86 -0.30 -25.01
N GLU A 354 -5.97 1.03 -25.04
CA GLU A 354 -6.70 1.82 -24.04
C GLU A 354 -8.19 1.42 -23.96
N GLU A 355 -8.83 1.12 -25.10
CA GLU A 355 -10.24 0.73 -25.16
C GLU A 355 -10.56 -0.52 -24.34
N ARG A 356 -9.69 -1.55 -24.39
CA ARG A 356 -9.90 -2.75 -23.57
C ARG A 356 -9.75 -2.41 -22.09
N MET A 357 -8.73 -1.65 -21.72
CA MET A 357 -8.55 -1.22 -20.33
C MET A 357 -9.80 -0.50 -19.80
N LEU A 358 -10.40 0.40 -20.59
CA LEU A 358 -11.67 1.06 -20.24
C LEU A 358 -12.79 0.04 -19.99
N GLU A 359 -12.99 -0.93 -20.90
CA GLU A 359 -13.98 -2.00 -20.71
C GLU A 359 -13.72 -2.84 -19.44
N PHE A 360 -12.45 -3.10 -19.13
CA PHE A 360 -12.07 -3.86 -17.93
C PHE A 360 -12.33 -3.07 -16.66
N VAL A 361 -12.07 -1.77 -16.63
CA VAL A 361 -12.39 -0.91 -15.49
C VAL A 361 -13.90 -0.91 -15.25
N ASP A 362 -14.70 -0.73 -16.31
CA ASP A 362 -16.17 -0.72 -16.21
C ASP A 362 -16.75 -2.06 -15.71
N ARG A 363 -16.12 -3.19 -16.07
CA ARG A 363 -16.55 -4.53 -15.64
C ARG A 363 -16.08 -4.89 -14.24
N THR A 364 -14.83 -4.58 -13.93
CA THR A 364 -14.17 -4.91 -12.64
C THR A 364 -14.62 -3.96 -11.54
N GLY A 365 -15.12 -2.78 -11.90
CA GLY A 365 -15.69 -1.82 -10.96
C GLY A 365 -16.78 -2.40 -10.05
N CYS A 366 -17.44 -3.50 -10.44
CA CYS A 366 -18.42 -4.22 -9.61
C CYS A 366 -17.80 -5.22 -8.60
N VAL A 367 -16.48 -5.40 -8.60
CA VAL A 367 -15.76 -6.43 -7.83
C VAL A 367 -14.83 -5.74 -6.82
N GLY A 368 -15.26 -5.68 -5.57
CA GLY A 368 -14.48 -5.16 -4.44
C GLY A 368 -14.92 -3.77 -3.95
N GLU A 369 -15.07 -3.61 -2.64
CA GLU A 369 -15.46 -2.33 -2.03
C GLU A 369 -14.25 -1.38 -1.87
N GLY A 370 -13.02 -1.90 -1.72
CA GLY A 370 -11.81 -1.13 -1.45
C GLY A 370 -10.87 -0.92 -2.65
N VAL A 371 -10.10 0.18 -2.63
CA VAL A 371 -9.12 0.52 -3.68
C VAL A 371 -8.02 -0.53 -3.87
N GLN A 372 -7.54 -1.16 -2.78
CA GLN A 372 -6.48 -2.17 -2.85
C GLN A 372 -6.94 -3.42 -3.61
N GLU A 373 -8.12 -3.94 -3.26
CA GLU A 373 -8.70 -5.10 -3.93
C GLU A 373 -8.98 -4.80 -5.41
N MET A 374 -9.46 -3.60 -5.72
CA MET A 374 -9.71 -3.17 -7.10
C MET A 374 -8.44 -3.10 -7.94
N VAL A 375 -7.41 -2.39 -7.47
CA VAL A 375 -6.12 -2.27 -8.18
C VAL A 375 -5.49 -3.64 -8.38
N ARG A 376 -5.49 -4.46 -7.34
CA ARG A 376 -5.02 -5.85 -7.41
C ARG A 376 -5.80 -6.67 -8.44
N SER A 377 -7.13 -6.69 -8.34
CA SER A 377 -8.01 -7.46 -9.23
C SER A 377 -7.82 -7.04 -10.68
N LEU A 378 -7.72 -5.74 -10.93
CA LEU A 378 -7.46 -5.18 -12.26
C LEU A 378 -6.12 -5.68 -12.79
N SER A 379 -5.03 -5.49 -12.05
CA SER A 379 -3.68 -5.92 -12.41
C SER A 379 -3.61 -7.40 -12.75
N HIS A 380 -4.03 -8.27 -11.82
CA HIS A 380 -3.99 -9.72 -11.98
C HIS A 380 -4.89 -10.22 -13.11
N THR A 381 -5.99 -9.53 -13.37
CA THR A 381 -6.88 -9.87 -14.49
C THR A 381 -6.26 -9.45 -15.82
N LEU A 382 -5.69 -8.25 -15.92
CA LEU A 382 -4.98 -7.80 -17.10
C LEU A 382 -3.78 -8.70 -17.41
N MET A 383 -3.00 -9.10 -16.40
CA MET A 383 -1.91 -10.07 -16.56
C MET A 383 -2.41 -11.42 -17.10
N ARG A 384 -3.53 -11.94 -16.57
CA ARG A 384 -4.13 -13.20 -17.07
C ARG A 384 -4.59 -13.11 -18.52
N GLU A 385 -5.21 -12.01 -18.91
CA GLU A 385 -5.71 -11.77 -20.27
C GLU A 385 -4.57 -11.57 -21.28
N ARG A 386 -3.44 -11.00 -20.83
CA ARG A 386 -2.18 -10.93 -21.61
C ARG A 386 -1.44 -12.28 -21.69
N GLY A 387 -1.91 -13.30 -20.98
CA GLY A 387 -1.35 -14.64 -21.01
C GLY A 387 -0.22 -14.90 -20.01
N GLY A 388 -0.11 -14.06 -18.97
CA GLY A 388 0.74 -14.30 -17.80
C GLY A 388 2.20 -13.90 -17.94
N VAL A 389 2.56 -13.11 -18.96
CA VAL A 389 3.92 -12.59 -19.17
C VAL A 389 3.80 -11.11 -19.52
N THR A 390 4.64 -10.29 -18.92
CA THR A 390 4.87 -8.89 -19.31
C THR A 390 6.35 -8.76 -19.70
N THR A 391 6.61 -8.08 -20.80
CA THR A 391 7.94 -7.72 -21.31
C THR A 391 8.38 -6.32 -20.93
N ASP A 392 7.43 -5.50 -20.48
CA ASP A 392 7.65 -4.15 -19.96
C ASP A 392 7.10 -3.99 -18.53
N ASP A 393 7.50 -2.90 -17.89
CA ASP A 393 7.01 -2.51 -16.59
C ASP A 393 5.57 -1.99 -16.69
N ALA A 394 4.69 -2.51 -15.84
CA ALA A 394 3.28 -2.17 -15.79
C ALA A 394 2.91 -1.83 -14.35
N THR A 395 2.67 -0.55 -14.09
CA THR A 395 2.27 -0.04 -12.79
C THR A 395 0.85 0.45 -12.84
N LEU A 396 0.08 0.11 -11.81
CA LEU A 396 -1.23 0.68 -11.55
C LEU A 396 -1.20 1.38 -10.20
N PHE A 397 -1.69 2.61 -10.16
CA PHE A 397 -1.87 3.36 -8.92
C PHE A 397 -3.26 3.98 -8.91
N MET A 398 -3.95 3.94 -7.79
CA MET A 398 -5.30 4.48 -7.65
C MET A 398 -5.39 5.40 -6.45
N VAL A 399 -6.11 6.51 -6.62
CA VAL A 399 -6.50 7.43 -5.56
C VAL A 399 -8.01 7.53 -5.54
N GLU A 400 -8.65 7.30 -4.40
CA GLU A 400 -10.07 7.57 -4.16
C GLU A 400 -10.24 8.75 -3.22
N TRP A 401 -11.02 9.75 -3.63
CA TRP A 401 -11.44 10.82 -2.74
C TRP A 401 -12.78 10.48 -2.08
N CYS A 402 -12.73 9.99 -0.84
CA CYS A 402 -13.91 9.57 -0.08
C CYS A 402 -14.69 10.76 0.52
N GLY A 403 -14.10 11.96 0.55
CA GLY A 403 -14.66 13.16 1.17
C GLY A 403 -14.90 13.04 2.69
N GLY A 404 -15.45 14.08 3.31
CA GLY A 404 -15.79 14.09 4.75
C GLY A 404 -14.74 14.75 5.65
N THR A 405 -14.82 14.50 6.96
CA THR A 405 -13.96 15.11 8.00
C THR A 405 -13.35 14.04 8.91
N ALA A 406 -12.06 14.15 9.23
CA ALA A 406 -11.38 13.25 10.16
C ALA A 406 -11.65 13.54 11.65
N ASP A 407 -12.38 14.61 12.00
CA ASP A 407 -12.60 15.08 13.38
C ASP A 407 -13.12 14.02 14.37
N ARG A 408 -13.82 12.99 13.85
CA ARG A 408 -14.36 11.90 14.69
C ARG A 408 -13.27 10.99 15.28
N LEU A 409 -12.06 10.95 14.71
CA LEU A 409 -10.96 10.11 15.21
C LEU A 409 -10.17 10.76 16.36
N VAL A 410 -10.31 12.08 16.56
CA VAL A 410 -9.58 12.83 17.60
C VAL A 410 -10.39 12.92 18.91
N THR A 411 -11.66 12.51 18.88
CA THR A 411 -12.54 12.55 20.06
C THR A 411 -12.53 11.19 20.76
N LEU A 412 -11.82 11.08 21.88
CA LEU A 412 -11.72 9.88 22.73
C LEU A 412 -13.00 9.60 23.54
#